data_AF-A0A806CNA3-F1
#
_entry.id   AF-A0A806CNA3-F1
#
_cell.length_a   1.000
_cell.length_b   1.000
_cell.length_c   1.000
_cell.angle_alpha   90.00
_cell.angle_beta   90.00
_cell.angle_gamma   90.00
#
_symmetry.space_group_name_H-M   'P 1'
#
loop_
_entity.id
_entity.type
_entity.pdbx_description
1 polymer ?
#
loop_
_entity_poly.entity_id
_entity_poly.type
_entity_poly.pdbx_seq_one_letter_code
_entity_poly.pdbx_strand_id
1 'polypeptide(L)'
;MRQKWESGETSDNGDSRVTISEDTFEHLVAQTFRSEVKAKKVKGELDLERSNLELGFIRAFKQYSSIELASILSKIEDLRYEIESLNKKSEKGINEKINSLKGELNDLIKECSIREMELYYECMKKLVAAHEVESKSSYKSSKGYK
;
A
#
# COMPACT_ATOMS: atom_id res chain seq x y z
N MET A 1 30.30 15.34 -33.76
CA MET A 1 29.57 14.04 -33.83
C MET A 1 28.16 14.23 -34.39
N ARG A 2 27.27 14.99 -33.73
CA ARG A 2 25.88 15.22 -34.20
C ARG A 2 25.75 15.83 -35.60
N GLN A 3 26.63 16.76 -35.96
CA GLN A 3 26.56 17.42 -37.27
C GLN A 3 26.86 16.53 -38.47
N LYS A 4 27.57 15.40 -38.29
CA LYS A 4 27.81 14.44 -39.38
C LYS A 4 26.57 13.58 -39.72
N TRP A 5 25.56 13.56 -38.84
CA TRP A 5 24.32 12.80 -39.04
C TRP A 5 23.24 13.61 -39.77
N GLU A 6 23.31 14.95 -39.73
CA GLU A 6 22.28 15.84 -40.30
C GLU A 6 22.59 16.28 -41.74
N SER A 7 23.86 16.19 -42.16
CA SER A 7 24.28 16.49 -43.53
C SER A 7 24.15 15.24 -44.42
N GLY A 8 22.92 14.91 -44.79
CA GLY A 8 22.63 13.87 -45.79
C GLY A 8 23.11 14.28 -47.18
N GLU A 9 24.40 14.15 -47.46
CA GLU A 9 24.92 14.11 -48.82
C GLU A 9 24.84 12.67 -49.33
N THR A 10 23.87 12.43 -50.20
CA THR A 10 23.66 11.16 -50.89
C THR A 10 24.69 11.02 -52.01
N SER A 11 25.79 10.31 -51.75
CA SER A 11 26.58 9.67 -52.81
C SER A 11 26.20 8.19 -52.88
N ASP A 12 25.59 7.82 -53.99
CA ASP A 12 25.13 6.49 -54.33
C ASP A 12 26.33 5.59 -54.70
N ASN A 13 26.73 4.65 -53.82
CA ASN A 13 27.39 3.37 -54.18
C ASN A 13 27.63 2.45 -52.94
N GLY A 14 27.11 1.22 -52.97
CA GLY A 14 27.58 0.06 -52.20
C GLY A 14 27.16 -0.05 -50.73
N ASP A 15 26.41 -1.13 -50.40
CA ASP A 15 26.04 -1.61 -49.05
C ASP A 15 26.20 -0.58 -47.91
N SER A 16 25.19 0.26 -47.70
CA SER A 16 25.19 1.38 -46.74
C SER A 16 25.10 0.92 -45.28
N ARG A 17 25.83 -0.14 -44.91
CA ARG A 17 25.91 -0.64 -43.53
C ARG A 17 26.80 0.28 -42.71
N VAL A 18 26.17 1.00 -41.79
CA VAL A 18 26.85 1.73 -40.72
C VAL A 18 27.60 0.70 -39.86
N THR A 19 28.92 0.79 -39.81
CA THR A 19 29.77 -0.03 -38.94
C THR A 19 30.23 0.80 -37.74
N ILE A 20 30.23 0.19 -36.55
CA ILE A 20 30.78 0.77 -35.31
C ILE A 20 32.09 0.08 -34.99
N SER A 21 33.04 0.79 -34.37
CA SER A 21 34.26 0.15 -33.87
C SER A 21 33.94 -0.74 -32.66
N GLU A 22 34.72 -1.81 -32.49
CA GLU A 22 34.62 -2.73 -31.36
C GLU A 22 34.72 -1.97 -30.02
N ASP A 23 35.68 -1.05 -29.88
CA ASP A 23 35.81 -0.19 -28.69
C ASP A 23 34.53 0.60 -28.38
N THR A 24 33.84 1.11 -29.40
CA THR A 24 32.58 1.84 -29.22
C THR A 24 31.47 0.91 -28.76
N PHE A 25 31.40 -0.29 -29.34
CA PHE A 25 30.44 -1.31 -28.94
C PHE A 25 30.67 -1.74 -27.48
N GLU A 26 31.90 -2.10 -27.12
CA GLU A 26 32.28 -2.51 -25.76
C GLU A 26 32.01 -1.40 -24.74
N HIS A 27 32.28 -0.14 -25.09
CA HIS A 27 31.95 0.99 -24.25
C HIS A 27 30.44 1.12 -24.00
N LEU A 28 29.62 0.98 -25.05
CA LEU A 28 28.16 1.02 -24.93
C LEU A 28 27.64 -0.13 -24.08
N VAL A 29 28.16 -1.35 -24.25
CA VAL A 29 27.80 -2.52 -23.43
C VAL A 29 28.18 -2.31 -21.97
N ALA A 30 29.38 -1.80 -21.70
CA ALA A 30 29.81 -1.50 -20.33
C ALA A 30 28.95 -0.40 -19.70
N GLN A 31 28.57 0.62 -20.46
CA GLN A 31 27.71 1.70 -19.99
C GLN A 31 26.29 1.22 -19.70
N THR A 32 25.69 0.41 -20.59
CA THR A 32 24.35 -0.15 -20.38
C THR A 32 24.33 -1.06 -19.17
N PHE A 33 25.31 -1.96 -19.03
CA PHE A 33 25.41 -2.84 -17.87
C PHE A 33 25.54 -2.05 -16.54
N ARG A 34 26.39 -1.00 -16.51
CA ARG A 34 26.51 -0.12 -15.34
C ARG A 34 25.19 0.57 -15.01
N SER A 35 24.46 1.04 -16.02
CA SER A 35 23.15 1.69 -15.82
C SER A 35 22.10 0.70 -15.32
N GLU A 36 22.11 -0.54 -15.83
CA GLU A 36 21.19 -1.61 -15.42
C GLU A 36 21.41 -2.00 -13.95
N VAL A 37 22.67 -2.20 -13.54
CA VAL A 37 23.01 -2.51 -12.13
C VAL A 37 22.53 -1.40 -11.19
N LYS A 38 22.73 -0.13 -11.57
CA LYS A 38 22.22 1.02 -10.79
C LYS A 38 20.69 1.02 -10.73
N ALA A 39 20.00 0.78 -11.85
CA ALA A 39 18.54 0.73 -11.89
C ALA A 39 17.98 -0.40 -11.02
N LYS A 40 18.59 -1.60 -11.05
CA LYS A 40 18.22 -2.72 -10.17
C LYS A 40 18.40 -2.37 -8.70
N LYS A 41 19.49 -1.69 -8.35
CA LYS A 41 19.72 -1.24 -6.97
C LYS A 41 18.63 -0.27 -6.51
N VAL A 42 18.37 0.78 -7.28
CA VAL A 42 17.33 1.77 -6.95
C VAL A 42 15.95 1.12 -6.85
N LYS A 43 15.63 0.20 -7.75
CA LYS A 43 14.39 -0.58 -7.68
C LYS A 43 14.30 -1.36 -6.37
N GLY A 44 15.37 -2.05 -5.96
CA GLY A 44 15.41 -2.79 -4.71
C GLY A 44 15.23 -1.90 -3.48
N GLU A 45 15.85 -0.72 -3.45
CA GLU A 45 15.67 0.28 -2.38
C GLU A 45 14.22 0.79 -2.34
N LEU A 46 13.62 1.07 -3.50
CA LEU A 46 12.23 1.50 -3.61
C LEU A 46 11.24 0.42 -3.15
N ASP A 47 11.45 -0.83 -3.57
CA ASP A 47 10.60 -1.96 -3.18
C ASP A 47 10.65 -2.20 -1.66
N LEU A 48 11.82 -2.02 -1.05
CA LEU A 48 12.01 -2.09 0.40
C LEU A 48 11.27 -0.96 1.12
N GLU A 49 11.42 0.28 0.66
CA GLU A 49 10.77 1.42 1.29
C GLU A 49 9.24 1.35 1.16
N ARG A 50 8.75 0.88 0.01
CA ARG A 50 7.33 0.57 -0.18
C ARG A 50 6.84 -0.46 0.84
N SER A 51 7.59 -1.54 1.02
CA SER A 51 7.22 -2.59 2.00
C SER A 51 7.20 -2.05 3.43
N ASN A 52 8.17 -1.20 3.79
CA ASN A 52 8.21 -0.54 5.10
C ASN A 52 6.99 0.37 5.32
N LEU A 53 6.62 1.15 4.29
CA LEU A 53 5.45 2.02 4.33
C LEU A 53 4.15 1.21 4.49
N GLU A 54 3.99 0.13 3.74
CA GLU A 54 2.83 -0.77 3.83
C GLU A 54 2.71 -1.36 5.25
N LEU A 55 3.81 -1.87 5.82
CA LEU A 55 3.84 -2.40 7.19
C LEU A 55 3.57 -1.31 8.25
N GLY A 56 4.13 -0.11 8.07
CA GLY A 56 3.92 1.03 8.94
C GLY A 56 2.45 1.46 8.96
N PHE A 57 1.83 1.53 7.77
CA PHE A 57 0.41 1.82 7.63
C PHE A 57 -0.46 0.77 8.33
N ILE A 58 -0.23 -0.53 8.09
CA ILE A 58 -1.00 -1.60 8.73
C ILE A 58 -0.91 -1.49 10.25
N ARG A 59 0.28 -1.22 10.80
CA ARG A 59 0.47 -1.07 12.25
C ARG A 59 -0.29 0.13 12.81
N ALA A 60 -0.17 1.29 12.17
CA ALA A 60 -0.85 2.50 12.60
C ALA A 60 -2.36 2.35 12.50
N PHE A 61 -2.86 1.75 11.42
CA PHE A 61 -4.28 1.49 11.24
C PHE A 61 -4.82 0.54 12.32
N LYS A 62 -4.11 -0.55 12.65
CA LYS A 62 -4.52 -1.46 13.73
C LYS A 62 -4.61 -0.77 15.08
N GLN A 63 -3.66 0.13 15.38
CA GLN A 63 -3.73 0.93 16.62
C GLN A 63 -4.94 1.86 16.62
N TYR A 64 -5.16 2.56 15.50
CA TYR A 64 -6.32 3.42 15.33
C TYR A 64 -7.64 2.67 15.49
N SER A 65 -7.82 1.54 14.79
CA SER A 65 -9.05 0.74 14.87
C SER A 65 -9.26 0.18 16.28
N SER A 66 -8.20 -0.23 16.97
CA SER A 66 -8.29 -0.70 18.36
C SER A 66 -8.79 0.39 19.31
N ILE A 67 -8.36 1.64 19.12
CA ILE A 67 -8.79 2.78 19.93
C ILE A 67 -10.26 3.10 19.63
N GLU A 68 -10.63 3.19 18.36
CA GLU A 68 -12.00 3.49 17.94
C GLU A 68 -13.01 2.42 18.41
N LEU A 69 -12.59 1.16 18.42
CA LEU A 69 -13.41 0.01 18.84
C LEU A 69 -13.33 -0.29 20.34
N ALA A 70 -12.50 0.43 21.10
CA ALA A 70 -12.18 0.10 22.49
C ALA A 70 -13.43 -0.03 23.38
N SER A 71 -14.43 0.84 23.19
CA SER A 71 -15.66 0.78 23.97
C SER A 71 -16.49 -0.49 23.70
N ILE A 72 -16.63 -0.89 22.43
CA ILE A 72 -17.38 -2.11 22.07
C ILE A 72 -16.61 -3.35 22.55
N LEU A 73 -15.28 -3.37 22.37
CA LEU A 73 -14.43 -4.45 22.85
C LEU A 73 -14.49 -4.62 24.37
N SER A 74 -14.53 -3.52 25.13
CA SER A 74 -14.71 -3.57 26.59
C SER A 74 -16.04 -4.21 26.96
N LYS A 75 -17.15 -3.80 26.33
CA LYS A 75 -18.49 -4.38 26.58
C LYS A 75 -18.53 -5.87 26.25
N ILE A 76 -17.89 -6.28 25.15
CA ILE A 76 -17.76 -7.70 24.77
C ILE A 76 -17.04 -8.48 25.86
N GLU A 77 -15.94 -7.94 26.40
CA GLU A 77 -15.17 -8.60 27.45
C GLU A 77 -15.94 -8.68 28.77
N ASP A 78 -16.63 -7.61 29.15
CA ASP A 78 -17.49 -7.57 30.34
C ASP A 78 -18.61 -8.61 30.26
N LEU A 79 -19.28 -8.73 29.10
CA LEU A 79 -20.32 -9.75 28.88
C LEU A 79 -19.75 -11.17 28.91
N ARG A 80 -18.55 -11.39 28.34
CA ARG A 80 -17.88 -12.70 28.41
C ARG A 80 -17.60 -13.09 29.85
N TYR A 81 -17.10 -12.15 30.65
CA TYR A 81 -16.86 -12.37 32.07
C TYR A 81 -18.14 -12.65 32.85
N GLU A 82 -19.23 -11.92 32.59
CA GLU A 82 -20.52 -12.15 33.24
C GLU A 82 -21.07 -13.55 32.89
N ILE A 83 -21.04 -13.92 31.61
CA ILE A 83 -21.48 -15.25 31.15
C ILE A 83 -20.66 -16.36 31.81
N GLU A 84 -19.33 -16.21 31.90
CA GLU A 84 -18.46 -17.19 32.55
C GLU A 84 -18.77 -17.31 34.05
N SER A 85 -18.98 -16.18 34.74
CA SER A 85 -19.35 -16.13 36.14
C SER A 85 -20.70 -16.81 36.41
N LEU A 86 -21.69 -16.58 35.55
CA LEU A 86 -23.02 -17.19 35.66
C LEU A 86 -23.00 -18.69 35.37
N ASN A 87 -22.22 -19.14 34.38
CA ASN A 87 -22.05 -20.57 34.08
C ASN A 87 -21.49 -21.36 35.29
N LYS A 88 -20.68 -20.73 36.15
CA LYS A 88 -20.12 -21.37 37.35
C LYS A 88 -21.14 -21.55 38.49
N LYS A 89 -22.26 -20.83 38.50
CA LYS A 89 -23.20 -20.74 39.63
C LYS A 89 -24.37 -21.75 39.62
N SER A 90 -24.35 -22.77 38.76
CA SER A 90 -25.36 -23.82 38.53
C SER A 90 -26.72 -23.74 39.30
N GLU A 91 -27.59 -22.79 38.94
CA GLU A 91 -28.97 -22.71 39.42
C GLU A 91 -29.97 -22.74 38.25
N LYS A 92 -31.15 -23.34 38.49
CA LYS A 92 -32.27 -23.33 37.53
C LYS A 92 -32.85 -21.90 37.44
N GLY A 93 -32.86 -21.33 36.23
CA GLY A 93 -33.26 -19.94 35.96
C GLY A 93 -32.13 -19.08 35.38
N ILE A 94 -30.88 -19.42 35.69
CA ILE A 94 -29.69 -18.73 35.14
C ILE A 94 -29.56 -18.98 33.62
N ASN A 95 -30.09 -20.09 33.10
CA ASN A 95 -29.92 -20.50 31.71
C ASN A 95 -30.60 -19.54 30.70
N GLU A 96 -31.78 -19.01 31.02
CA GLU A 96 -32.45 -18.01 30.17
C GLU A 96 -31.67 -16.68 30.14
N LYS A 97 -31.16 -16.25 31.30
CA LYS A 97 -30.29 -15.06 31.39
C LYS A 97 -29.00 -15.26 30.59
N ILE A 98 -28.35 -16.42 30.69
CA ILE A 98 -27.15 -16.75 29.90
C ILE A 98 -27.46 -16.69 28.40
N ASN A 99 -28.59 -17.26 27.96
CA ASN A 99 -28.97 -17.24 26.55
C ASN A 99 -29.25 -15.82 26.05
N SER A 100 -29.88 -14.98 26.86
CA SER A 100 -30.07 -13.55 26.55
C SER A 100 -28.72 -12.83 26.39
N LEU A 101 -27.80 -12.98 27.35
CA LEU A 101 -26.48 -12.35 27.30
C LEU A 101 -25.65 -12.85 26.11
N LYS A 102 -25.77 -14.13 25.74
CA LYS A 102 -25.13 -14.67 24.53
C LYS A 102 -25.69 -14.04 23.25
N GLY A 103 -26.98 -13.75 23.21
CA GLY A 103 -27.62 -13.02 22.11
C GLY A 103 -27.01 -11.62 21.97
N GLU A 104 -26.99 -10.86 23.06
CA GLU A 104 -26.40 -9.52 23.11
C GLU A 104 -24.92 -9.51 22.72
N LEU A 105 -24.14 -10.45 23.26
CA LEU A 105 -22.73 -10.64 22.92
C LEU A 105 -22.54 -10.86 21.41
N ASN A 106 -23.38 -11.69 20.80
CA ASN A 106 -23.30 -11.99 19.37
C ASN A 106 -23.63 -10.75 18.51
N ASP A 107 -24.61 -9.95 18.94
CA ASP A 107 -24.96 -8.72 18.23
C ASP A 107 -23.85 -7.66 18.34
N LEU A 108 -23.22 -7.52 19.51
CA LEU A 108 -22.04 -6.66 19.69
C LEU A 108 -20.83 -7.12 18.87
N ILE A 109 -20.60 -8.42 18.73
CA ILE A 109 -19.52 -8.95 17.87
C ILE A 109 -19.77 -8.59 16.40
N LYS A 110 -21.02 -8.70 15.93
CA LYS A 110 -21.39 -8.29 14.57
C LYS A 110 -21.23 -6.78 14.39
N GLU A 111 -21.70 -5.98 15.34
CA GLU A 111 -21.55 -4.52 15.33
C GLU A 111 -20.06 -4.13 15.28
N CYS A 112 -19.23 -4.75 16.12
CA CYS A 112 -17.78 -4.53 16.12
C CYS A 112 -17.17 -4.83 14.75
N SER A 113 -17.56 -5.93 14.11
CA SER A 113 -17.05 -6.36 12.81
C SER A 113 -17.49 -5.40 11.69
N ILE A 114 -18.74 -4.95 11.71
CA ILE A 114 -19.27 -3.95 10.78
C ILE A 114 -18.50 -2.64 10.94
N ARG A 115 -18.33 -2.18 12.18
CA ARG A 115 -17.62 -0.93 12.46
C ARG A 115 -16.16 -0.99 12.04
N GLU A 116 -15.48 -2.12 12.25
CA GLU A 116 -14.12 -2.31 11.77
C GLU A 116 -14.04 -2.16 10.24
N MET A 117 -14.98 -2.78 9.51
CA MET A 117 -15.06 -2.68 8.05
C MET A 117 -15.33 -1.25 7.57
N GLU A 118 -16.18 -0.49 8.24
CA GLU A 118 -16.40 0.93 7.96
C GLU A 118 -15.13 1.76 8.12
N LEU A 119 -14.34 1.49 9.17
CA LEU A 119 -13.08 2.18 9.40
C LEU A 119 -12.07 1.91 8.27
N TYR A 120 -11.99 0.66 7.80
CA TYR A 120 -11.18 0.33 6.62
C TYR A 120 -11.65 1.12 5.40
N TYR A 121 -12.96 1.13 5.11
CA TYR A 121 -13.51 1.82 3.95
C TYR A 121 -13.25 3.34 3.98
N GLU A 122 -13.50 3.99 5.12
CA GLU A 122 -13.27 5.42 5.30
C GLU A 122 -11.78 5.78 5.16
N CYS A 123 -10.89 4.93 5.68
CA CYS A 123 -9.45 5.12 5.52
C CYS A 123 -9.03 5.02 4.05
N MET A 124 -9.48 3.98 3.35
CA MET A 124 -9.18 3.80 1.92
C MET A 124 -9.71 4.97 1.08
N LYS A 125 -10.92 5.45 1.37
CA LYS A 125 -11.51 6.61 0.68
C LYS A 125 -10.66 7.88 0.87
N LYS A 126 -10.14 8.11 2.08
CA LYS A 126 -9.23 9.23 2.37
C LYS A 126 -7.90 9.09 1.62
N LEU A 127 -7.33 7.89 1.54
CA LEU A 127 -6.11 7.62 0.78
C LEU A 127 -6.29 7.91 -0.72
N VAL A 128 -7.40 7.47 -1.30
CA VAL A 128 -7.74 7.75 -2.71
C VAL A 128 -7.88 9.26 -2.94
N ALA A 129 -8.61 9.96 -2.06
CA ALA A 129 -8.77 11.41 -2.18
C ALA A 129 -7.44 12.16 -2.07
N ALA A 130 -6.55 11.75 -1.16
CA ALA A 130 -5.22 12.35 -1.03
C ALA A 130 -4.40 12.19 -2.31
N HIS A 131 -4.41 11.00 -2.92
CA HIS A 131 -3.74 10.73 -4.20
C HIS A 131 -4.30 11.59 -5.34
N GLU A 132 -5.62 11.79 -5.41
CA GLU A 132 -6.25 12.66 -6.43
C GLU A 132 -5.89 14.13 -6.28
N VAL A 133 -5.76 14.63 -5.05
CA VAL A 133 -5.35 16.01 -4.78
C VAL A 133 -3.90 16.24 -5.19
N GLU A 134 -3.02 15.30 -4.84
CA GLU A 134 -1.59 15.38 -5.14
C GLU A 134 -1.31 15.30 -6.65
N SER A 135 -1.99 14.38 -7.35
CA SER A 135 -1.93 14.26 -8.81
C SER A 135 -2.44 15.52 -9.54
N LYS A 136 -3.49 16.18 -9.05
CA LYS A 136 -3.97 17.47 -9.62
C LYS A 136 -3.01 18.64 -9.35
N SER A 137 -2.25 18.59 -8.24
CA SER A 137 -1.28 19.63 -7.88
C SER A 137 0.02 19.56 -8.69
N SER A 138 0.49 18.35 -9.01
CA SER A 138 1.77 18.14 -9.72
C SER A 138 1.75 18.54 -11.20
N TYR A 139 0.57 18.51 -11.86
CA TYR A 139 0.42 19.03 -13.23
C TYR A 139 0.61 20.55 -13.35
N LYS A 140 0.50 21.32 -12.26
CA LYS A 140 0.70 22.78 -12.30
C LYS A 140 2.16 23.21 -12.13
N SER A 141 3.04 22.33 -11.65
CA SER A 141 4.45 22.68 -11.38
C SER A 141 5.41 22.45 -12.56
N SER A 142 4.99 21.79 -13.64
CA SER A 142 5.86 21.46 -14.79
C SER A 142 5.83 22.48 -15.94
N LYS A 143 5.02 23.54 -15.85
CA LYS A 143 5.02 24.67 -16.80
C LYS A 143 5.79 25.85 -16.22
N GLY A 144 7.12 25.78 -16.21
CA GLY A 144 7.90 26.87 -15.61
C GLY A 144 9.41 26.81 -15.80
N TYR A 145 9.91 26.32 -16.94
CA TYR A 145 11.26 26.65 -17.40
C TYR A 145 11.21 26.88 -18.91
N LYS A 146 11.25 28.14 -19.31
CA LYS A 146 11.61 28.61 -20.65
C LYS A 146 12.90 29.42 -20.51
#